data_AF-A0A535AW55-F1
#
_entry.id   AF-A0A535AW55-F1
#
_cell.length_a   1.000
_cell.length_b   1.000
_cell.length_c   1.000
_cell.angle_alpha   90.00
_cell.angle_beta   90.00
_cell.angle_gamma   90.00
#
_symmetry.space_group_name_H-M   'P 1'
#
loop_
_entity.id
_entity.type
_entity.pdbx_description
1 polymer ?
#
loop_
_entity_poly.entity_id
_entity_poly.type
_entity_poly.pdbx_seq_one_letter_code
_entity_poly.pdbx_strand_id
1 'polypeptide(L)'
;LSIRFNYKFAIAAVLALLHDVFVLTGIWSILGKVFNSPLGEINTLFVTAALTVIGFSVHDTIVIFDRIRENLRQASRLTFEQNVNLSIIQSLARSLNTSMTVIFVLVALFLISPTNIKGFTLALLIGIVSGTYSSIFNASPLLVVWRRLDPR
;
A
#
# COMPACT_ATOMS: atom_id res chain seq x y z
N LEU A 1 28.02 -0.88 -1.83
CA LEU A 1 26.93 0.12 -1.96
C LEU A 1 25.52 -0.49 -1.88
N SER A 2 25.26 -1.68 -2.47
CA SER A 2 23.93 -2.34 -2.50
C SER A 2 23.33 -2.68 -1.12
N ILE A 3 24.13 -3.01 -0.10
CA ILE A 3 23.62 -3.34 1.25
C ILE A 3 23.16 -2.08 2.00
N ARG A 4 23.84 -0.94 1.79
CA ARG A 4 23.47 0.36 2.40
C ARG A 4 22.22 1.00 1.77
N PHE A 5 21.94 0.75 0.50
CA PHE A 5 20.71 1.23 -0.12
C PHE A 5 19.50 0.39 0.32
N ASN A 6 19.68 -0.92 0.53
CA ASN A 6 18.61 -1.86 0.89
C ASN A 6 17.90 -1.52 2.22
N TYR A 7 18.65 -1.14 3.27
CA TYR A 7 18.02 -0.89 4.58
C TYR A 7 17.14 0.37 4.58
N LYS A 8 17.49 1.41 3.78
CA LYS A 8 16.68 2.63 3.69
C LYS A 8 15.32 2.37 3.05
N PHE A 9 15.29 1.56 1.97
CA PHE A 9 14.04 1.11 1.36
C PHE A 9 13.23 0.23 2.30
N ALA A 10 13.87 -0.67 3.05
CA ALA A 10 13.19 -1.52 4.02
C ALA A 10 12.53 -0.69 5.14
N ILE A 11 13.25 0.29 5.71
CA ILE A 11 12.70 1.18 6.75
C ILE A 11 11.55 2.01 6.20
N ALA A 12 11.68 2.54 4.99
CA ALA A 12 10.63 3.32 4.35
C ALA A 12 9.38 2.48 4.07
N ALA A 13 9.54 1.23 3.61
CA ALA A 13 8.42 0.30 3.46
C ALA A 13 7.73 0.04 4.80
N VAL A 14 8.51 -0.23 5.87
CA VAL A 14 7.95 -0.46 7.21
C VAL A 14 7.17 0.75 7.73
N LEU A 15 7.67 1.98 7.50
CA LEU A 15 6.96 3.20 7.88
C LEU A 15 5.65 3.39 7.09
N ALA A 16 5.65 3.10 5.79
CA ALA A 16 4.43 3.14 4.97
C ALA A 16 3.39 2.12 5.47
N LEU A 17 3.82 0.91 5.84
CA LEU A 17 2.93 -0.10 6.40
C LEU A 17 2.35 0.29 7.76
N LEU A 18 3.17 0.90 8.63
CA LEU A 18 2.69 1.40 9.90
C LEU A 18 1.56 2.42 9.70
N HIS A 19 1.72 3.31 8.72
CA HIS A 19 0.67 4.24 8.33
C HIS A 19 -0.59 3.51 7.83
N ASP A 20 -0.47 2.54 6.93
CA ASP A 20 -1.61 1.79 6.38
C ASP A 20 -2.39 1.03 7.46
N VAL A 21 -1.69 0.41 8.41
CA VAL A 21 -2.30 -0.27 9.57
C VAL A 21 -2.99 0.74 10.47
N PHE A 22 -2.38 1.90 10.71
CA PHE A 22 -2.96 2.95 11.54
C PHE A 22 -4.24 3.53 10.93
N VAL A 23 -4.25 3.76 9.61
CA VAL A 23 -5.44 4.21 8.87
C VAL A 23 -6.53 3.15 8.91
N LEU A 24 -6.20 1.88 8.63
CA LEU A 24 -7.18 0.79 8.66
C LEU A 24 -7.81 0.63 10.04
N THR A 25 -7.00 0.55 11.09
CA THR A 25 -7.46 0.41 12.48
C THR A 25 -8.21 1.65 12.98
N GLY A 26 -7.79 2.86 12.57
CA GLY A 26 -8.48 4.12 12.87
C GLY A 26 -9.87 4.18 12.25
N ILE A 27 -9.99 3.86 10.96
CA ILE A 27 -11.29 3.78 10.27
C ILE A 27 -12.18 2.72 10.92
N TRP A 28 -11.62 1.55 11.26
CA TRP A 28 -12.36 0.48 11.94
C TRP A 28 -12.87 0.89 13.33
N SER A 29 -12.04 1.59 14.10
CA SER A 29 -12.41 2.09 15.42
C SER A 29 -13.57 3.09 15.35
N ILE A 30 -13.55 3.98 14.36
CA ILE A 30 -14.62 4.96 14.13
C ILE A 30 -15.91 4.26 13.69
N LEU A 31 -15.84 3.31 12.75
CA LEU A 31 -17.01 2.52 12.30
C LEU A 31 -17.64 1.70 13.43
N GLY A 32 -16.83 1.14 14.33
CA GLY A 32 -17.30 0.38 15.48
C GLY A 32 -17.91 1.25 16.57
N LYS A 33 -17.26 2.35 16.97
CA LYS A 33 -17.72 3.20 18.08
C LYS A 33 -18.75 4.27 17.69
N VAL A 34 -18.61 4.91 16.53
CA VAL A 34 -19.42 6.08 16.15
C VAL A 34 -20.70 5.68 15.42
N PHE A 35 -20.64 4.64 14.58
CA PHE A 35 -21.78 4.20 13.78
C PHE A 35 -22.56 3.03 14.40
N ASN A 36 -22.13 2.51 15.56
CA ASN A 36 -22.74 1.37 16.26
C ASN A 36 -23.04 0.18 15.32
N SER A 37 -22.19 0.03 14.30
CA SER A 37 -22.37 -0.93 13.24
C SER A 37 -21.78 -2.27 13.66
N PRO A 38 -22.50 -3.40 13.50
CA PRO A 38 -21.94 -4.74 13.73
C PRO A 38 -20.77 -5.07 12.79
N LEU A 39 -20.46 -4.20 11.82
CA LEU A 39 -19.34 -4.33 10.90
C LEU A 39 -18.00 -3.86 11.52
N GLY A 40 -18.02 -3.07 12.60
CA GLY A 40 -16.83 -2.48 13.22
C GLY A 40 -16.28 -3.24 14.43
N GLU A 41 -16.77 -4.45 14.69
CA GLU A 41 -16.26 -5.28 15.79
C GLU A 41 -14.84 -5.77 15.49
N ILE A 42 -13.93 -5.60 16.46
CA ILE A 42 -12.59 -6.19 16.40
C ILE A 42 -12.73 -7.67 16.76
N ASN A 43 -12.85 -8.51 15.74
CA ASN A 43 -12.90 -9.96 15.86
C ASN A 43 -11.72 -10.60 15.10
N THR A 44 -11.60 -11.93 15.17
CA THR A 44 -10.52 -12.66 14.48
C THR A 44 -10.50 -12.37 12.98
N LEU A 45 -11.68 -12.21 12.34
CA LEU A 45 -11.77 -11.89 10.92
C LEU A 45 -11.17 -10.52 10.61
N PHE A 46 -11.39 -9.50 11.45
CA PHE A 46 -10.75 -8.20 11.27
C PHE A 46 -9.22 -8.31 11.32
N VAL A 47 -8.66 -9.07 12.27
CA VAL A 47 -7.21 -9.31 12.34
C VAL A 47 -6.69 -10.00 11.09
N THR A 48 -7.42 -11.00 10.58
CA THR A 48 -7.10 -11.66 9.31
C THR A 48 -7.13 -10.69 8.12
N ALA A 49 -8.14 -9.81 8.07
CA ALA A 49 -8.23 -8.79 7.02
C ALA A 49 -7.05 -7.81 7.10
N ALA A 50 -6.71 -7.34 8.30
CA ALA A 50 -5.59 -6.42 8.50
C ALA A 50 -4.26 -7.05 8.05
N LEU A 51 -3.99 -8.31 8.44
CA LEU A 51 -2.79 -9.03 7.99
C LEU A 51 -2.74 -9.20 6.46
N THR A 52 -3.89 -9.45 5.84
CA THR A 52 -4.00 -9.57 4.38
C THR A 52 -3.69 -8.25 3.69
N VAL A 53 -4.24 -7.14 4.19
CA VAL A 53 -4.01 -5.79 3.67
C VAL A 53 -2.54 -5.41 3.79
N ILE A 54 -1.89 -5.72 4.93
CA ILE A 54 -0.46 -5.54 5.11
C ILE A 54 0.32 -6.29 4.04
N GLY A 55 0.04 -7.59 3.84
CA GLY A 55 0.73 -8.38 2.83
C GLY A 55 0.57 -7.83 1.41
N PHE A 56 -0.63 -7.36 1.07
CA PHE A 56 -0.91 -6.76 -0.24
C PHE A 56 -0.18 -5.43 -0.45
N SER A 57 -0.18 -4.56 0.56
CA SER A 57 0.53 -3.27 0.53
C SER A 57 2.05 -3.43 0.46
N VAL A 58 2.61 -4.37 1.23
CA VAL A 58 4.06 -4.73 1.18
C VAL A 58 4.44 -5.14 -0.23
N HIS A 59 3.68 -6.07 -0.82
CA HIS A 59 3.99 -6.62 -2.13
C HIS A 59 4.07 -5.51 -3.18
N ASP A 60 3.10 -4.61 -3.19
CA ASP A 60 3.04 -3.52 -4.16
C ASP A 60 4.20 -2.52 -3.98
N THR A 61 4.52 -2.18 -2.73
CA THR A 61 5.66 -1.31 -2.39
C THR A 61 7.00 -1.90 -2.86
N ILE A 62 7.22 -3.21 -2.69
CA ILE A 62 8.45 -3.89 -3.11
C ILE A 62 8.61 -3.82 -4.64
N VAL A 63 7.53 -4.05 -5.40
CA VAL A 63 7.57 -4.00 -6.87
C VAL A 63 7.98 -2.62 -7.38
N ILE A 64 7.46 -1.55 -6.77
CA ILE A 64 7.86 -0.17 -7.10
C ILE A 64 9.33 0.07 -6.77
N PHE A 65 9.78 -0.33 -5.58
CA PHE A 65 11.17 -0.11 -5.14
C PHE A 65 12.19 -0.90 -5.97
N ASP A 66 11.86 -2.12 -6.37
CA ASP A 66 12.69 -2.89 -7.27
C ASP A 66 12.78 -2.23 -8.65
N ARG A 67 11.68 -1.66 -9.15
CA ARG A 67 11.68 -0.95 -10.43
C ARG A 67 12.47 0.36 -10.39
N ILE A 68 12.45 1.08 -9.26
CA ILE A 68 13.31 2.24 -9.02
C ILE A 68 14.77 1.83 -9.08
N ARG A 69 15.13 0.73 -8.40
CA ARG A 69 16.51 0.22 -8.36
C ARG A 69 17.01 -0.23 -9.73
N GLU A 70 16.15 -0.88 -10.50
CA GLU A 70 16.46 -1.34 -11.85
C GLU A 70 16.75 -0.16 -12.79
N ASN A 71 15.88 0.85 -12.82
CA ASN A 71 16.07 2.04 -13.66
C ASN A 71 17.30 2.86 -13.24
N LEU A 72 17.58 2.97 -11.93
CA LEU A 72 18.80 3.63 -11.44
C LEU A 72 20.09 2.93 -11.88
N ARG A 73 20.06 1.61 -12.10
CA ARG A 73 21.21 0.86 -12.60
C ARG A 73 21.38 0.96 -14.12
N GLN A 74 20.28 1.08 -14.86
CA GLN A 74 20.30 1.09 -16.33
C GLN A 74 20.43 2.50 -16.95
N ALA A 75 19.92 3.55 -16.30
CA ALA A 75 19.81 4.87 -16.90
C ALA A 75 20.83 5.87 -16.32
N SER A 76 22.05 5.87 -16.88
CA SER A 76 23.13 6.80 -16.46
C SER A 76 22.97 8.24 -16.95
N ARG A 77 21.96 8.54 -17.81
CA ARG A 77 21.79 9.84 -18.47
C ARG A 77 20.57 10.65 -18.00
N LEU A 78 19.67 10.03 -17.25
CA LEU A 78 18.47 10.70 -16.71
C LEU A 78 18.75 11.20 -15.30
N THR A 79 18.14 12.33 -14.93
CA THR A 79 18.18 12.78 -13.54
C THR A 79 17.49 11.76 -12.64
N PHE A 80 17.89 11.71 -11.36
CA PHE A 80 17.30 10.79 -10.38
C PHE A 80 15.77 10.90 -10.33
N GLU A 81 15.22 12.12 -10.43
CA GLU A 81 13.78 12.36 -10.45
C GLU A 81 13.09 11.79 -11.69
N GLN A 82 13.70 11.94 -12.86
CA GLN A 82 13.16 11.37 -14.09
C GLN A 82 13.15 9.84 -14.03
N ASN A 83 14.21 9.24 -13.49
CA ASN A 83 14.28 7.78 -13.32
C ASN A 83 13.18 7.26 -12.41
N VAL A 84 12.90 7.97 -11.32
CA VAL A 84 11.85 7.55 -10.40
C VAL A 84 10.47 7.74 -11.00
N ASN A 85 10.20 8.88 -11.63
CA ASN A 85 8.91 9.11 -12.29
C ASN A 85 8.66 8.03 -13.36
N LEU A 86 9.69 7.67 -14.13
CA LEU A 86 9.61 6.56 -15.09
C LEU A 86 9.35 5.22 -14.40
N SER A 87 10.04 4.92 -13.30
CA SER A 87 9.79 3.69 -12.53
C SER A 87 8.35 3.61 -12.03
N ILE A 88 7.82 4.71 -11.49
CA ILE A 88 6.43 4.78 -11.00
C ILE A 88 5.48 4.51 -12.14
N ILE A 89 5.59 5.22 -13.28
CA ILE A 89 4.70 5.02 -14.43
C ILE A 89 4.76 3.57 -14.95
N GLN A 90 5.95 2.97 -14.98
CA GLN A 90 6.13 1.58 -15.42
C GLN A 90 5.52 0.55 -14.46
N SER A 91 5.59 0.78 -13.15
CA SER A 91 4.97 -0.12 -12.15
C SER A 91 3.49 0.15 -11.94
N LEU A 92 3.02 1.38 -12.18
CA LEU A 92 1.65 1.83 -11.91
C LEU A 92 0.62 0.99 -12.65
N ALA A 93 0.81 0.77 -13.96
CA ALA A 93 -0.15 0.01 -14.75
C ALA A 93 -0.29 -1.44 -14.24
N ARG A 94 0.79 -2.05 -13.74
CA ARG A 94 0.78 -3.39 -13.16
C ARG A 94 0.05 -3.41 -11.82
N SER A 95 0.48 -2.55 -10.89
CA SER A 95 -0.10 -2.39 -9.54
C SER A 95 -1.60 -2.07 -9.59
N LEU A 96 -2.00 -1.18 -10.49
CA LEU A 96 -3.39 -0.79 -10.66
C LEU A 96 -4.22 -1.94 -11.24
N ASN A 97 -3.69 -2.70 -12.20
CA ASN A 97 -4.40 -3.87 -12.70
C ASN A 97 -4.59 -4.96 -11.64
N THR A 98 -3.56 -5.25 -10.83
CA THR A 98 -3.66 -6.27 -9.77
C THR A 98 -4.58 -5.84 -8.64
N SER A 99 -4.56 -4.58 -8.24
CA SER A 99 -5.49 -4.05 -7.23
C SER A 99 -6.92 -3.98 -7.74
N MET A 100 -7.15 -3.53 -8.98
CA MET A 100 -8.49 -3.47 -9.57
C MET A 100 -9.15 -4.84 -9.67
N THR A 101 -8.44 -5.88 -10.09
CA THR A 101 -9.01 -7.24 -10.16
C THR A 101 -9.43 -7.73 -8.78
N VAL A 102 -8.64 -7.47 -7.74
CA VAL A 102 -9.00 -7.81 -6.36
C VAL A 102 -10.18 -6.98 -5.87
N ILE A 103 -10.21 -5.67 -6.15
CA ILE A 103 -11.33 -4.80 -5.79
C ILE A 103 -12.63 -5.31 -6.43
N PHE A 104 -12.63 -5.70 -7.70
CA PHE A 104 -13.82 -6.27 -8.35
C PHE A 104 -14.32 -7.53 -7.64
N VAL A 105 -13.42 -8.44 -7.28
CA VAL A 105 -13.76 -9.65 -6.53
C VAL A 105 -14.31 -9.31 -5.14
N LEU A 106 -13.68 -8.36 -4.43
CA LEU A 106 -14.12 -7.94 -3.10
C LEU A 106 -15.47 -7.22 -3.11
N VAL A 107 -15.75 -6.43 -4.15
CA VAL A 107 -17.06 -5.80 -4.34
C VAL A 107 -18.14 -6.85 -4.58
N ALA A 108 -17.89 -7.82 -5.47
CA ALA A 108 -18.83 -8.91 -5.70
C ALA A 108 -19.07 -9.72 -4.42
N LEU A 109 -17.99 -10.04 -3.70
CA LEU A 109 -18.09 -10.72 -2.41
C LEU A 109 -18.86 -9.88 -1.39
N PHE A 110 -18.61 -8.59 -1.26
CA PHE A 110 -19.33 -7.74 -0.30
C PHE A 110 -20.84 -7.69 -0.57
N LEU A 111 -21.25 -7.66 -1.84
CA LEU A 111 -22.67 -7.66 -2.22
C LEU A 111 -23.38 -8.98 -1.87
N ILE A 112 -22.70 -10.11 -2.08
CA ILE A 112 -23.27 -11.47 -1.91
C ILE A 112 -23.00 -12.03 -0.49
N SER A 113 -22.10 -11.42 0.28
CA SER A 113 -21.64 -11.93 1.57
C SER A 113 -22.73 -11.90 2.65
N PRO A 114 -22.87 -12.98 3.43
CA PRO A 114 -23.69 -12.98 4.65
C PRO A 114 -23.14 -12.00 5.70
N THR A 115 -24.02 -11.57 6.61
CA THR A 115 -23.76 -10.50 7.58
C THR A 115 -22.53 -10.73 8.45
N ASN A 116 -22.18 -11.99 8.75
CA ASN A 116 -21.03 -12.37 9.56
C ASN A 116 -19.66 -12.13 8.89
N ILE A 117 -19.56 -12.20 7.56
CA ILE A 117 -18.30 -11.95 6.82
C ILE A 117 -18.32 -10.62 6.05
N LYS A 118 -19.42 -9.88 6.14
CA LYS A 118 -19.60 -8.61 5.44
C LYS A 118 -18.66 -7.51 5.98
N GLY A 119 -18.40 -7.53 7.29
CA GLY A 119 -17.38 -6.66 7.91
C GLY A 119 -15.97 -7.01 7.44
N PHE A 120 -15.66 -8.30 7.32
CA PHE A 120 -14.37 -8.78 6.82
C PHE A 120 -14.10 -8.33 5.37
N THR A 121 -15.07 -8.50 4.47
CA THR A 121 -14.96 -8.09 3.07
C THR A 121 -14.88 -6.56 2.93
N LEU A 122 -15.60 -5.81 3.77
CA LEU A 122 -15.46 -4.36 3.84
C LEU A 122 -14.06 -3.93 4.31
N ALA A 123 -13.48 -4.61 5.29
CA ALA A 123 -12.14 -4.32 5.81
C ALA A 123 -11.07 -4.51 4.72
N LEU A 124 -11.16 -5.62 3.99
CA LEU A 124 -10.29 -5.88 2.85
C LEU A 124 -10.46 -4.83 1.76
N LEU A 125 -11.71 -4.45 1.44
CA LEU A 125 -11.98 -3.47 0.39
C LEU A 125 -11.36 -2.10 0.74
N ILE A 126 -11.62 -1.59 1.94
CA ILE A 126 -11.07 -0.32 2.41
C ILE A 126 -9.55 -0.39 2.50
N GLY A 127 -9.01 -1.48 3.05
CA GLY A 127 -7.57 -1.66 3.22
C GLY A 127 -6.83 -1.76 1.90
N ILE A 128 -7.36 -2.46 0.89
CA ILE A 128 -6.72 -2.54 -0.43
C ILE A 128 -6.83 -1.22 -1.17
N VAL A 129 -7.98 -0.53 -1.14
CA VAL A 129 -8.12 0.79 -1.77
C VAL A 129 -7.14 1.79 -1.14
N SER A 130 -7.06 1.82 0.20
CA SER A 130 -6.13 2.69 0.93
C SER A 130 -4.67 2.29 0.67
N GLY A 131 -4.35 0.99 0.63
CA GLY A 131 -3.00 0.48 0.42
C GLY A 131 -2.51 0.72 -1.01
N THR A 132 -3.36 0.55 -2.01
CA THR A 132 -3.05 0.90 -3.41
C THR A 132 -2.83 2.40 -3.55
N TYR A 133 -3.67 3.23 -2.92
CA TYR A 133 -3.44 4.68 -2.89
C TYR A 133 -2.12 5.02 -2.20
N SER A 134 -1.86 4.47 -1.01
CA SER A 134 -0.65 4.71 -0.22
C SER A 134 0.63 4.29 -0.97
N SER A 135 0.67 3.09 -1.55
CA SER A 135 1.81 2.60 -2.33
C SER A 135 2.18 3.54 -3.51
N ILE A 136 1.16 4.07 -4.21
CA ILE A 136 1.35 4.96 -5.37
C ILE A 136 1.66 6.41 -4.93
N PHE A 137 0.93 6.93 -3.92
CA PHE A 137 1.03 8.33 -3.49
C PHE A 137 2.13 8.58 -2.45
N ASN A 138 2.54 7.60 -1.62
CA ASN A 138 3.70 7.72 -0.71
C ASN A 138 5.05 7.48 -1.38
N ALA A 139 5.09 6.81 -2.54
CA ALA A 139 6.32 6.71 -3.34
C ALA A 139 6.83 8.09 -3.78
N SER A 140 5.92 9.04 -4.03
CA SER A 140 6.23 10.41 -4.45
C SER A 140 6.90 11.27 -3.34
N PRO A 141 6.36 11.39 -2.10
CA PRO A 141 6.97 12.18 -1.03
C PRO A 141 8.19 11.53 -0.38
N LEU A 142 8.28 10.19 -0.33
CA LEU A 142 9.50 9.52 0.14
C LEU A 142 10.72 9.90 -0.72
N LEU A 143 10.48 10.17 -2.01
CA LEU A 143 11.49 10.65 -2.94
C LEU A 143 11.86 12.12 -2.74
N VAL A 144 10.88 12.98 -2.47
CA VAL A 144 11.08 14.40 -2.16
C VAL A 144 11.85 14.57 -0.84
N VAL A 145 11.60 13.71 0.15
CA VAL A 145 12.34 13.66 1.41
C VAL A 145 13.79 13.22 1.20
N TRP A 146 14.06 12.29 0.28
CA TRP A 146 15.42 11.91 -0.07
C TRP A 146 16.17 13.07 -0.75
N ARG A 147 15.55 13.79 -1.69
CA ARG A 147 16.18 14.97 -2.31
C ARG A 147 16.51 16.07 -1.31
N ARG A 148 15.74 16.19 -0.22
CA ARG A 148 16.05 17.11 0.88
C ARG A 148 17.20 16.64 1.80
N LEU A 149 17.52 15.35 1.81
CA LEU A 149 18.53 14.77 2.72
C LEU A 149 19.91 14.56 2.09
N ASP A 150 20.06 14.62 0.77
CA ASP A 150 21.37 14.62 0.10
C ASP A 150 21.43 15.68 -1.01
N PRO A 151 21.90 16.92 -0.71
CA PRO A 151 22.07 17.98 -1.69
C PRO A 151 23.31 17.82 -2.60
N ARG A 152 23.89 16.62 -2.73
CA ARG A 152 25.15 16.40 -3.45
C ARG A 152 25.00 15.43 -4.62
#